data_AF-A0A636KIT1-F1
#
_entry.id   AF-A0A636KIT1-F1
#
_cell.length_a   1.000
_cell.length_b   1.000
_cell.length_c   1.000
_cell.angle_alpha   90.00
_cell.angle_beta   90.00
_cell.angle_gamma   90.00
#
_symmetry.space_group_name_H-M   'P 1'
#
loop_
_entity.id
_entity.type
_entity.pdbx_description
1 polymer ?
#
loop_
_entity_poly.entity_id
_entity_poly.type
_entity_poly.pdbx_seq_one_letter_code
_entity_poly.pdbx_strand_id
1 'polypeptide(L)'
;MEPITLTLCLLVFAIVMFVWEKVPLAVTSMIVCVALVITGVLNIKQAFAGFIDTNVILFVAMFIVGGALFETGMANKVGGVITRFAKTEKQLIFTIMVVVGLMSGVLSNTGTAAVLIPVVIGVAAKSGFSRSRLLMPLVFAAALGGNLSLIGAPGNLIAQSALQNIGGGFGFFEYAKIGLPMLICGILYFLTIGYRFLPNNATGGEVGNVGEQRDYSHVPQWKQRLSLVVLIATILGMIFEKKIGVSLAVTGCIGALVLVVSGVLTEKQAYKAIDSQTIFIFGGTLALAKALEMTGAGKLVADHVIGMLGQNSSPFMLLIAVFALSVVMTNFMSNTATTALLVPVSLSIAAGMGADPRAVLMATVIGGSCAYATPIGMPANMMVLSAGGYKFVDYAKAGIPLIIVSTIVSLILLPILFPFHP
;
A
#
# COMPACT_ATOMS: atom_id res chain seq x y z
N MET A 1 -0.83 -36.54 -6.64
CA MET A 1 -0.36 -35.85 -5.42
C MET A 1 -1.59 -35.43 -4.64
N GLU A 2 -1.59 -35.49 -3.32
CA GLU A 2 -2.73 -35.01 -2.54
C GLU A 2 -2.93 -33.50 -2.76
N PRO A 3 -4.19 -33.00 -2.80
CA PRO A 3 -4.50 -31.59 -2.99
C PRO A 3 -3.77 -30.66 -2.01
N ILE A 4 -3.56 -31.13 -0.78
CA ILE A 4 -2.86 -30.40 0.28
C ILE A 4 -1.37 -30.18 -0.04
N THR A 5 -0.66 -31.25 -0.44
CA THR A 5 0.76 -31.19 -0.80
C THR A 5 0.99 -30.27 -1.98
N LEU A 6 0.12 -30.36 -2.99
CA LEU A 6 0.21 -29.51 -4.17
C LEU A 6 0.00 -28.03 -3.83
N THR A 7 -0.98 -27.73 -2.98
CA THR A 7 -1.25 -26.37 -2.52
C THR A 7 -0.04 -25.80 -1.76
N LEU A 8 0.60 -26.59 -0.91
CA LEU A 8 1.83 -26.19 -0.22
C LEU A 8 3.00 -25.98 -1.19
N CYS A 9 3.16 -26.84 -2.20
CA CYS A 9 4.17 -26.64 -3.24
C CYS A 9 3.94 -25.35 -4.02
N LEU A 10 2.68 -25.04 -4.37
CA LEU A 10 2.32 -23.81 -5.06
C LEU A 10 2.48 -22.57 -4.18
N LEU A 11 2.23 -22.69 -2.87
CA LEU A 11 2.55 -21.63 -1.91
C LEU A 11 4.05 -21.37 -1.88
N VAL A 12 4.89 -22.40 -1.73
CA VAL A 12 6.36 -22.25 -1.74
C VAL A 12 6.83 -21.66 -3.07
N PHE A 13 6.29 -22.12 -4.19
CA PHE A 13 6.56 -21.55 -5.51
C PHE A 13 6.20 -20.05 -5.56
N ALA A 14 5.02 -19.66 -5.08
CA ALA A 14 4.59 -18.27 -5.03
C ALA A 14 5.53 -17.41 -4.18
N ILE A 15 5.92 -17.90 -2.99
CA ILE A 15 6.89 -17.24 -2.11
C ILE A 15 8.20 -17.00 -2.87
N VAL A 16 8.78 -18.05 -3.44
CA VAL A 16 10.06 -17.96 -4.15
C VAL A 16 9.97 -17.00 -5.33
N MET A 17 8.91 -17.08 -6.14
CA MET A 17 8.75 -16.24 -7.33
C MET A 17 8.45 -14.77 -7.00
N PHE A 18 7.69 -14.50 -5.93
CA PHE A 18 7.49 -13.12 -5.46
C PHE A 18 8.76 -12.50 -4.88
N VAL A 19 9.58 -13.27 -4.16
CA VAL A 19 10.89 -12.80 -3.69
C VAL A 19 11.85 -12.60 -4.85
N TRP A 20 11.82 -13.49 -5.85
CA TRP A 20 12.77 -13.45 -6.94
C TRP A 20 12.48 -12.35 -7.96
N GLU A 21 11.20 -11.98 -8.13
CA GLU A 21 10.68 -10.89 -8.99
C GLU A 21 11.22 -10.85 -10.44
N LYS A 22 11.86 -11.93 -10.92
CA LYS A 22 12.25 -12.07 -12.34
C LYS A 22 11.06 -12.24 -13.27
N VAL A 23 9.95 -12.73 -12.72
CA VAL A 23 8.67 -12.86 -13.39
C VAL A 23 7.74 -11.79 -12.79
N PRO A 24 7.02 -11.01 -13.60
CA PRO A 24 6.10 -10.01 -13.08
C PRO A 24 5.12 -10.62 -12.07
N LEU A 25 4.90 -9.91 -10.96
CA LEU A 25 4.11 -10.42 -9.82
C LEU A 25 2.69 -10.87 -10.23
N ALA A 26 2.05 -10.14 -11.14
CA ALA A 26 0.76 -10.50 -11.74
C ALA A 26 0.82 -11.80 -12.55
N VAL A 27 1.92 -12.06 -13.25
CA VAL A 27 2.10 -13.32 -14.00
C VAL A 27 2.28 -14.48 -13.04
N THR A 28 3.09 -14.30 -11.98
CA THR A 28 3.28 -15.31 -10.93
C THR A 28 1.95 -15.69 -10.25
N SER A 29 1.13 -14.71 -9.86
CA SER A 29 -0.18 -14.98 -9.24
C SER A 29 -1.11 -15.73 -10.20
N MET A 30 -1.06 -15.42 -11.49
CA MET A 30 -1.85 -16.12 -12.51
C MET A 30 -1.36 -17.52 -12.79
N ILE A 31 -0.04 -17.77 -12.78
CA ILE A 31 0.51 -19.13 -12.89
C ILE A 31 -0.02 -19.99 -11.74
N VAL A 32 0.00 -19.48 -10.50
CA VAL A 32 -0.53 -20.20 -9.33
C VAL A 32 -2.03 -20.47 -9.49
N CYS A 33 -2.81 -19.45 -9.86
CA CYS A 33 -4.25 -19.58 -10.07
C CYS A 33 -4.60 -20.63 -11.15
N VAL A 34 -3.94 -20.58 -12.31
CA VAL A 34 -4.14 -21.53 -13.40
C VAL A 34 -3.67 -22.94 -13.02
N ALA A 35 -2.54 -23.06 -12.32
CA ALA A 35 -2.05 -24.35 -11.83
C ALA A 35 -3.05 -25.02 -10.87
N LEU A 36 -3.68 -24.27 -9.97
CA LEU A 36 -4.74 -24.78 -9.07
C LEU A 36 -5.95 -25.32 -9.83
N VAL A 37 -6.28 -24.73 -10.98
CA VAL A 37 -7.38 -25.21 -11.84
C VAL A 37 -6.97 -26.47 -12.61
N ILE A 38 -5.81 -26.45 -13.28
CA ILE A 38 -5.32 -27.58 -14.09
C ILE A 38 -5.18 -28.84 -13.25
N THR A 39 -4.76 -28.68 -12.00
CA THR A 39 -4.54 -29.78 -11.06
C THR A 39 -5.81 -30.25 -10.35
N GLY A 40 -6.94 -29.56 -10.57
CA GLY A 40 -8.23 -29.92 -9.99
C GLY A 40 -8.40 -29.57 -8.50
N VAL A 41 -7.48 -28.78 -7.92
CA VAL A 41 -7.64 -28.30 -6.53
C VAL A 41 -8.82 -27.34 -6.42
N LEU A 42 -8.98 -26.47 -7.42
CA LEU A 42 -10.10 -25.54 -7.54
C LEU A 42 -10.79 -25.72 -8.89
N ASN A 43 -12.09 -25.49 -8.94
CA ASN A 43 -12.78 -25.30 -10.20
C ASN A 43 -12.59 -23.86 -10.73
N ILE A 44 -12.90 -23.63 -12.02
CA ILE A 44 -12.74 -22.32 -12.67
C ILE A 44 -13.49 -21.21 -11.92
N LYS A 45 -14.72 -21.47 -11.46
CA LYS A 45 -15.52 -20.47 -10.74
C LYS A 45 -14.85 -20.06 -9.44
N GLN A 46 -14.30 -21.01 -8.68
CA GLN A 46 -13.60 -20.77 -7.43
C GLN A 46 -12.28 -20.03 -7.65
N ALA A 47 -11.48 -20.45 -8.63
CA ALA A 47 -10.17 -19.86 -8.89
C ALA A 47 -10.26 -18.39 -9.37
N PHE A 48 -11.26 -18.06 -10.20
CA PHE A 48 -11.41 -16.73 -10.76
C PHE A 48 -12.41 -15.83 -10.00
N ALA A 49 -13.02 -16.31 -8.91
CA ALA A 49 -13.95 -15.53 -8.09
C ALA A 49 -13.31 -14.25 -7.53
N GLY A 50 -12.00 -14.25 -7.27
CA GLY A 50 -11.30 -13.08 -6.77
C GLY A 50 -11.34 -11.85 -7.68
N PHE A 51 -11.54 -12.03 -9.00
CA PHE A 51 -11.64 -10.91 -9.95
C PHE A 51 -12.96 -10.13 -9.86
N ILE A 52 -14.00 -10.75 -9.30
CA ILE A 52 -15.29 -10.11 -9.05
C ILE A 52 -15.49 -9.75 -7.58
N ASP A 53 -14.42 -9.81 -6.77
CA ASP A 53 -14.44 -9.38 -5.38
C ASP A 53 -14.77 -7.89 -5.27
N THR A 54 -15.65 -7.55 -4.33
CA THR A 54 -16.11 -6.17 -4.09
C THR A 54 -14.94 -5.20 -3.88
N ASN A 55 -13.85 -5.63 -3.24
CA ASN A 55 -12.68 -4.79 -2.98
C ASN A 55 -11.81 -4.62 -4.23
N VAL A 56 -11.79 -5.60 -5.16
CA VAL A 56 -11.14 -5.43 -6.48
C VAL A 56 -11.90 -4.40 -7.32
N ILE A 57 -13.23 -4.47 -7.33
CA ILE A 57 -14.07 -3.48 -8.01
C ILE A 57 -13.84 -2.09 -7.41
N LEU A 58 -13.77 -2.00 -6.07
CA LEU A 58 -13.43 -0.78 -5.35
C LEU A 58 -12.06 -0.21 -5.78
N PHE A 59 -11.03 -1.05 -5.92
CA PHE A 59 -9.72 -0.60 -6.42
C PHE A 59 -9.80 0.03 -7.80
N VAL A 60 -10.44 -0.67 -8.73
CA VAL A 60 -10.58 -0.20 -10.12
C VAL A 60 -11.24 1.18 -10.12
N ALA A 61 -12.32 1.33 -9.36
CA ALA A 61 -13.02 2.59 -9.26
C ALA A 61 -12.16 3.69 -8.61
N MET A 62 -11.45 3.38 -7.53
CA MET A 62 -10.58 4.35 -6.85
C MET A 62 -9.33 4.71 -7.64
N PHE A 63 -8.82 3.82 -8.49
CA PHE A 63 -7.76 4.15 -9.44
C PHE A 63 -8.24 5.16 -10.48
N ILE A 64 -9.48 5.05 -10.96
CA ILE A 64 -10.07 6.04 -11.87
C ILE A 64 -10.29 7.36 -11.12
N VAL A 65 -10.89 7.34 -9.93
CA VAL A 65 -11.16 8.54 -9.12
C VAL A 65 -9.87 9.26 -8.76
N GLY A 66 -8.85 8.55 -8.29
CA GLY A 66 -7.54 9.12 -7.99
C GLY A 66 -6.78 9.56 -9.25
N GLY A 67 -6.88 8.77 -10.33
CA GLY A 67 -6.33 9.09 -11.64
C GLY A 67 -6.86 10.40 -12.20
N ALA A 68 -8.13 10.74 -11.95
CA ALA A 68 -8.70 12.03 -12.34
C ALA A 68 -8.00 13.21 -11.67
N LEU A 69 -7.59 13.09 -10.40
CA LEU A 69 -6.83 14.15 -9.74
C LEU A 69 -5.44 14.34 -10.36
N PHE A 70 -4.82 13.26 -10.81
CA PHE A 70 -3.52 13.30 -11.48
C PHE A 70 -3.64 13.86 -12.90
N GLU A 71 -4.59 13.37 -13.71
CA GLU A 71 -4.80 13.81 -15.09
C GLU A 71 -5.31 15.26 -15.18
N THR A 72 -6.04 15.75 -14.18
CA THR A 72 -6.48 17.16 -14.13
C THR A 72 -5.42 18.12 -13.60
N GLY A 73 -4.30 17.62 -13.06
CA GLY A 73 -3.28 18.43 -12.39
C GLY A 73 -3.73 19.00 -11.03
N MET A 74 -4.88 18.57 -10.51
CA MET A 74 -5.40 19.04 -9.23
C MET A 74 -4.48 18.60 -8.08
N ALA A 75 -3.93 17.38 -8.15
CA ALA A 75 -2.92 16.90 -7.21
C ALA A 75 -1.65 17.78 -7.22
N ASN A 76 -1.17 18.22 -8.39
CA ASN A 76 -0.05 19.16 -8.49
C ASN A 76 -0.38 20.52 -7.85
N LYS A 77 -1.62 21.00 -7.99
CA LYS A 77 -2.08 22.26 -7.40
C LYS A 77 -2.14 22.20 -5.87
N VAL A 78 -2.60 21.08 -5.31
CA VAL A 78 -2.51 20.79 -3.87
C VAL A 78 -1.05 20.71 -3.42
N GLY A 79 -0.21 20.03 -4.18
CA GLY A 79 1.24 19.97 -3.94
C GLY A 79 1.94 21.34 -4.00
N GLY A 80 1.44 22.27 -4.82
CA GLY A 80 1.96 23.64 -4.91
C GLY A 80 1.91 24.41 -3.58
N VAL A 81 1.08 23.97 -2.63
CA VAL A 81 1.04 24.50 -1.25
C VAL A 81 2.38 24.33 -0.54
N ILE A 82 3.17 23.31 -0.89
CA ILE A 82 4.52 23.05 -0.34
C ILE A 82 5.43 24.28 -0.47
N THR A 83 5.26 25.09 -1.53
CA THR A 83 6.09 26.28 -1.78
C THR A 83 5.71 27.51 -0.94
N ARG A 84 4.49 27.56 -0.39
CA ARG A 84 3.97 28.77 0.26
C ARG A 84 4.34 28.91 1.73
N PHE A 85 4.63 27.79 2.40
CA PHE A 85 4.71 27.75 3.86
C PHE A 85 6.11 27.55 4.43
N ALA A 86 7.10 27.21 3.61
CA ALA A 86 8.38 26.76 4.12
C ALA A 86 9.52 27.73 3.79
N LYS A 87 10.09 28.34 4.84
CA LYS A 87 11.25 29.23 4.77
C LYS A 87 12.56 28.50 5.09
N THR A 88 12.48 27.33 5.73
CA THR A 88 13.64 26.50 6.09
C THR A 88 13.52 25.09 5.51
N GLU A 89 14.66 24.42 5.36
CA GLU A 89 14.73 23.05 4.85
C GLU A 89 13.89 22.06 5.68
N LYS A 90 13.92 22.19 7.02
CA LYS A 90 13.10 21.37 7.92
C LYS A 90 11.59 21.67 7.80
N GLN A 91 11.21 22.93 7.60
CA GLN A 91 9.81 23.28 7.32
C GLN A 91 9.35 22.70 5.98
N LEU A 92 10.23 22.64 4.97
CA LEU A 92 9.92 21.97 3.71
C LEU A 92 9.70 20.48 3.92
N ILE A 93 10.60 19.80 4.64
CA ILE A 93 10.44 18.37 4.96
C ILE A 93 9.10 18.14 5.69
N PHE A 94 8.80 18.92 6.73
CA PHE A 94 7.52 18.82 7.44
C PHE A 94 6.33 18.97 6.48
N THR A 95 6.32 20.03 5.66
CA THR A 95 5.21 20.33 4.75
C THR A 95 5.04 19.25 3.69
N ILE A 96 6.15 18.78 3.12
CA ILE A 96 6.16 17.67 2.15
C ILE A 96 5.56 16.43 2.80
N MET A 97 6.04 16.03 3.98
CA MET A 97 5.57 14.80 4.61
C MET A 97 4.08 14.87 5.00
N VAL A 98 3.60 16.01 5.49
CA VAL A 98 2.18 16.21 5.80
C VAL A 98 1.33 16.15 4.54
N VAL A 99 1.67 16.91 3.50
CA VAL A 99 0.89 16.97 2.25
C VAL A 99 0.90 15.61 1.55
N VAL A 100 2.08 14.99 1.42
CA VAL A 100 2.22 13.68 0.76
C VAL A 100 1.51 12.60 1.57
N GLY A 101 1.71 12.55 2.89
CA GLY A 101 1.08 11.53 3.74
C GLY A 101 -0.44 11.59 3.72
N LEU A 102 -1.02 12.78 3.89
CA LEU A 102 -2.48 12.95 3.82
C LEU A 102 -3.04 12.63 2.43
N MET A 103 -2.37 13.09 1.37
CA MET A 103 -2.81 12.84 0.00
C MET A 103 -2.69 11.35 -0.36
N SER A 104 -1.64 10.67 0.09
CA SER A 104 -1.45 9.23 -0.10
C SER A 104 -2.55 8.41 0.57
N GLY A 105 -2.99 8.84 1.76
CA GLY A 105 -4.05 8.18 2.50
C GLY A 105 -5.41 8.14 1.81
N VAL A 106 -5.64 8.97 0.78
CA VAL A 106 -6.91 9.02 0.05
C VAL A 106 -6.77 8.75 -1.45
N LEU A 107 -5.55 8.64 -1.95
CA LEU A 107 -5.22 8.32 -3.34
C LEU A 107 -4.47 6.98 -3.37
N SER A 108 -3.22 7.00 -3.83
CA SER A 108 -2.35 5.84 -3.84
C SER A 108 -0.91 6.27 -3.53
N ASN A 109 -0.15 5.40 -2.87
CA ASN A 109 1.23 5.67 -2.51
C ASN A 109 2.08 6.03 -3.74
N THR A 110 2.04 5.19 -4.78
CA THR A 110 2.83 5.38 -6.00
C THR A 110 2.38 6.60 -6.80
N GLY A 111 1.08 6.79 -7.01
CA GLY A 111 0.56 7.92 -7.78
C GLY A 111 0.82 9.27 -7.10
N THR A 112 0.64 9.32 -5.79
CA THR A 112 0.92 10.50 -4.96
C THR A 112 2.39 10.89 -5.06
N ALA A 113 3.30 9.93 -4.89
CA ALA A 113 4.72 10.18 -5.03
C ALA A 113 5.09 10.61 -6.45
N ALA A 114 4.62 9.90 -7.48
CA ALA A 114 4.91 10.20 -8.88
C ALA A 114 4.55 11.65 -9.27
N VAL A 115 3.42 12.14 -8.77
CA VAL A 115 2.97 13.52 -9.03
C VAL A 115 3.73 14.56 -8.22
N LEU A 116 4.11 14.24 -6.98
CA LEU A 116 4.78 15.20 -6.10
C LEU A 116 6.31 15.23 -6.27
N ILE A 117 6.95 14.20 -6.83
CA ILE A 117 8.38 14.20 -7.16
C ILE A 117 8.78 15.41 -8.03
N PRO A 118 8.16 15.68 -9.20
CA PRO A 118 8.53 16.84 -10.02
C PRO A 118 8.23 18.17 -9.31
N VAL A 119 7.16 18.24 -8.51
CA VAL A 119 6.85 19.42 -7.69
C VAL A 119 7.98 19.69 -6.69
N VAL A 120 8.41 18.67 -5.95
CA VAL A 120 9.48 18.77 -4.94
C VAL A 120 10.83 19.08 -5.57
N ILE A 121 11.15 18.52 -6.76
CA ILE A 121 12.35 18.89 -7.52
C ILE A 121 12.31 20.38 -7.88
N GLY A 122 11.17 20.88 -8.37
CA GLY A 122 10.99 22.30 -8.67
C GLY A 122 11.13 23.20 -7.43
N VAL A 123 10.63 22.75 -6.28
CA VAL A 123 10.81 23.46 -4.99
C VAL A 123 12.27 23.47 -4.58
N ALA A 124 12.97 22.33 -4.67
CA ALA A 124 14.39 22.23 -4.35
C ALA A 124 15.23 23.19 -5.20
N ALA A 125 14.96 23.24 -6.51
CA ALA A 125 15.64 24.13 -7.45
C ALA A 125 15.41 25.62 -7.13
N LYS A 126 14.18 26.01 -6.77
CA LYS A 126 13.85 27.40 -6.43
C LYS A 126 14.40 27.83 -5.07
N SER A 127 14.39 26.94 -4.09
CA SER A 127 14.82 27.23 -2.71
C SER A 127 16.32 27.01 -2.48
N GLY A 128 17.05 26.43 -3.44
CA GLY A 128 18.48 26.14 -3.33
C GLY A 128 18.82 24.96 -2.39
N PHE A 129 17.82 24.21 -1.92
CA PHE A 129 18.04 23.04 -1.06
C PHE A 129 18.30 21.77 -1.87
N SER A 130 18.98 20.80 -1.27
CA SER A 130 19.26 19.54 -1.94
C SER A 130 17.99 18.71 -2.12
N ARG A 131 17.69 18.32 -3.38
CA ARG A 131 16.58 17.41 -3.69
C ARG A 131 16.68 16.07 -2.95
N SER A 132 17.90 15.57 -2.71
CA SER A 132 18.13 14.32 -2.00
C SER A 132 17.76 14.40 -0.52
N ARG A 133 17.55 15.59 0.04
CA ARG A 133 17.00 15.75 1.40
C ARG A 133 15.49 15.87 1.43
N LEU A 134 14.84 16.07 0.30
CA LEU A 134 13.38 16.27 0.21
C LEU A 134 12.65 15.06 -0.38
N LEU A 135 13.28 14.35 -1.31
CA LEU A 135 12.68 13.25 -2.07
C LEU A 135 12.49 11.96 -1.27
N MET A 136 13.43 11.62 -0.38
CA MET A 136 13.29 10.43 0.48
C MET A 136 12.21 10.61 1.56
N PRO A 137 12.13 11.75 2.29
CA PRO A 137 10.98 12.03 3.16
C PRO A 137 9.64 11.99 2.42
N LEU A 138 9.58 12.44 1.16
CA LEU A 138 8.37 12.37 0.34
C LEU A 138 7.91 10.92 0.17
N VAL A 139 8.77 10.00 -0.28
CA VAL A 139 8.31 8.62 -0.54
C VAL A 139 8.01 7.84 0.72
N PHE A 140 8.73 8.10 1.83
CA PHE A 140 8.40 7.48 3.11
C PHE A 140 7.11 8.03 3.69
N ALA A 141 6.82 9.32 3.51
CA ALA A 141 5.52 9.88 3.86
C ALA A 141 4.39 9.29 3.01
N ALA A 142 4.61 9.01 1.73
CA ALA A 142 3.61 8.33 0.90
C ALA A 142 3.31 6.93 1.45
N ALA A 143 4.35 6.14 1.78
CA ALA A 143 4.18 4.82 2.38
C ALA A 143 3.47 4.86 3.75
N LEU A 144 3.88 5.75 4.65
CA LEU A 144 3.23 5.96 5.95
C LEU A 144 1.77 6.41 5.78
N GLY A 145 1.53 7.33 4.84
CA GLY A 145 0.22 7.89 4.53
C GLY A 145 -0.78 6.87 3.98
N GLY A 146 -0.33 5.87 3.24
CA GLY A 146 -1.17 4.78 2.75
C GLY A 146 -1.92 4.02 3.83
N ASN A 147 -1.45 4.08 5.09
CA ASN A 147 -2.08 3.47 6.26
C ASN A 147 -3.04 4.42 6.99
N LEU A 148 -3.43 5.56 6.40
CA LEU A 148 -4.43 6.45 6.99
C LEU A 148 -5.87 6.05 6.65
N SER A 149 -6.10 5.27 5.62
CA SER A 149 -7.46 4.81 5.28
C SER A 149 -7.44 3.43 4.64
N LEU A 150 -8.62 2.82 4.60
CA LEU A 150 -8.85 1.54 3.93
C LEU A 150 -8.45 1.55 2.44
N ILE A 151 -8.62 2.68 1.74
CA ILE A 151 -8.34 2.81 0.29
C ILE A 151 -6.92 3.30 -0.02
N GLY A 152 -6.15 3.72 1.00
CA GLY A 152 -4.84 4.36 0.80
C GLY A 152 -3.77 3.41 0.23
N ALA A 153 -3.88 2.11 0.47
CA ALA A 153 -2.92 1.12 0.00
C ALA A 153 -3.57 -0.19 -0.46
N PRO A 154 -3.02 -0.84 -1.51
CA PRO A 154 -3.43 -2.16 -1.96
C PRO A 154 -3.58 -3.21 -0.86
N GLY A 155 -2.61 -3.26 0.05
CA GLY A 155 -2.57 -4.21 1.15
C GLY A 155 -3.77 -4.11 2.11
N ASN A 156 -4.29 -2.91 2.34
CA ASN A 156 -5.40 -2.68 3.28
C ASN A 156 -6.68 -3.38 2.80
N LEU A 157 -6.98 -3.27 1.50
CA LEU A 157 -8.14 -3.94 0.91
C LEU A 157 -7.93 -5.45 0.69
N ILE A 158 -6.68 -5.92 0.54
CA ILE A 158 -6.40 -7.37 0.52
C ILE A 158 -6.80 -7.98 1.87
N ALA A 159 -6.36 -7.37 2.97
CA ALA A 159 -6.76 -7.79 4.30
C ALA A 159 -8.26 -7.61 4.54
N GLN A 160 -8.87 -6.54 4.01
CA GLN A 160 -10.31 -6.33 4.07
C GLN A 160 -11.10 -7.46 3.42
N SER A 161 -10.74 -7.87 2.19
CA SER A 161 -11.41 -8.97 1.48
C SER A 161 -11.28 -10.27 2.26
N ALA A 162 -10.06 -10.60 2.72
CA ALA A 162 -9.82 -11.80 3.52
C ALA A 162 -10.67 -11.82 4.81
N LEU A 163 -10.79 -10.68 5.49
CA LEU A 163 -11.57 -10.55 6.71
C LEU A 163 -13.09 -10.56 6.45
N GLN A 164 -13.56 -9.97 5.35
CA GLN A 164 -14.97 -10.00 4.95
C GLN A 164 -15.44 -11.41 4.60
N ASN A 165 -14.59 -12.23 4.01
CA ASN A 165 -14.90 -13.62 3.68
C ASN A 165 -15.22 -14.49 4.91
N ILE A 166 -14.79 -14.06 6.11
CA ILE A 166 -15.11 -14.73 7.37
C ILE A 166 -16.12 -13.95 8.24
N GLY A 167 -16.85 -13.00 7.64
CA GLY A 167 -17.90 -12.22 8.31
C GLY A 167 -17.39 -11.00 9.10
N GLY A 168 -16.11 -10.67 9.00
CA GLY A 168 -15.51 -9.49 9.62
C GLY A 168 -15.39 -8.30 8.66
N GLY A 169 -14.57 -7.33 9.05
CA GLY A 169 -14.20 -6.18 8.22
C GLY A 169 -13.55 -5.09 9.05
N PHE A 170 -12.78 -4.23 8.40
CA PHE A 170 -12.23 -3.01 8.97
C PHE A 170 -13.11 -1.80 8.65
N GLY A 171 -13.12 -0.82 9.55
CA GLY A 171 -13.68 0.50 9.29
C GLY A 171 -12.80 1.34 8.36
N PHE A 172 -13.39 2.35 7.71
CA PHE A 172 -12.70 3.19 6.73
C PHE A 172 -11.41 3.85 7.25
N PHE A 173 -11.42 4.36 8.50
CA PHE A 173 -10.25 4.98 9.15
C PHE A 173 -9.63 4.08 10.24
N GLU A 174 -9.90 2.78 10.22
CA GLU A 174 -9.39 1.89 11.25
C GLU A 174 -7.85 1.80 11.24
N TYR A 175 -7.26 1.73 10.04
CA TYR A 175 -5.81 1.81 9.85
C TYR A 175 -5.21 3.12 10.39
N ALA A 176 -5.96 4.23 10.33
CA ALA A 176 -5.50 5.54 10.79
C ALA A 176 -5.10 5.54 12.27
N LYS A 177 -5.71 4.68 13.10
CA LYS A 177 -5.39 4.57 14.52
C LYS A 177 -3.92 4.22 14.77
N ILE A 178 -3.28 3.54 13.82
CA ILE A 178 -1.85 3.19 13.86
C ILE A 178 -1.08 4.06 12.85
N GLY A 179 -1.60 4.22 11.64
CA GLY A 179 -0.96 4.97 10.56
C GLY A 179 -0.72 6.45 10.89
N LEU A 180 -1.64 7.12 11.58
CA LEU A 180 -1.48 8.53 11.94
C LEU A 180 -0.38 8.73 13.00
N PRO A 181 -0.34 7.98 14.12
CA PRO A 181 0.82 7.98 15.03
C PRO A 181 2.13 7.67 14.31
N MET A 182 2.15 6.66 13.41
CA MET A 182 3.35 6.33 12.64
C MET A 182 3.79 7.48 11.72
N LEU A 183 2.86 8.15 11.05
CA LEU A 183 3.16 9.32 10.21
C LEU A 183 3.73 10.47 11.06
N ILE A 184 3.13 10.75 12.21
CA ILE A 184 3.62 11.77 13.15
C ILE A 184 5.05 11.42 13.63
N CYS A 185 5.28 10.19 14.07
CA CYS A 185 6.61 9.74 14.50
C CYS A 185 7.62 9.76 13.35
N GLY A 186 7.22 9.43 12.12
CA GLY A 186 8.05 9.52 10.93
C GLY A 186 8.42 10.98 10.60
N ILE A 187 7.48 11.91 10.73
CA ILE A 187 7.74 13.35 10.60
C ILE A 187 8.74 13.79 11.66
N LEU A 188 8.50 13.48 12.94
CA LEU A 188 9.40 13.84 14.04
C LEU A 188 10.80 13.24 13.85
N TYR A 189 10.88 12.01 13.37
CA TYR A 189 12.14 11.34 13.04
C TYR A 189 12.93 12.17 12.01
N PHE A 190 12.32 12.55 10.89
CA PHE A 190 13.01 13.34 9.86
C PHE A 190 13.28 14.79 10.25
N LEU A 191 12.54 15.36 11.21
CA LEU A 191 12.85 16.69 11.75
C LEU A 191 14.02 16.69 12.74
N THR A 192 14.32 15.54 13.33
CA THR A 192 15.32 15.38 14.39
C THR A 192 16.54 14.59 13.91
N ILE A 193 16.48 13.27 14.00
CA ILE A 193 17.62 12.36 13.82
C ILE A 193 17.73 11.91 12.36
N GLY A 194 16.60 11.57 11.73
CA GLY A 194 16.51 11.10 10.34
C GLY A 194 17.11 12.08 9.33
N TYR A 195 17.00 13.38 9.61
CA TYR A 195 17.65 14.44 8.85
C TYR A 195 19.14 14.22 8.61
N ARG A 196 19.85 13.67 9.60
CA ARG A 196 21.30 13.47 9.56
C ARG A 196 21.71 12.32 8.66
N PHE A 197 20.80 11.38 8.39
CA PHE A 197 21.05 10.24 7.52
C PHE A 197 20.74 10.54 6.05
N LEU A 198 20.09 11.67 5.77
CA LEU A 198 19.79 12.07 4.40
C LEU A 198 21.06 12.58 3.71
N PRO A 199 21.43 12.02 2.53
CA PRO A 199 22.60 12.49 1.81
C PRO A 199 22.38 13.93 1.35
N ASN A 200 23.45 14.73 1.40
CA ASN A 200 23.46 16.11 0.95
C ASN A 200 24.20 16.21 -0.39
N ASN A 201 23.64 15.57 -1.42
CA ASN A 201 24.22 15.62 -2.74
C ASN A 201 23.73 16.92 -3.39
N ALA A 202 24.57 17.96 -3.40
CA ALA A 202 24.27 19.23 -4.08
C ALA A 202 24.23 19.06 -5.62
N THR A 203 24.89 18.01 -6.12
CA THR A 203 25.03 17.68 -7.54
C THR A 203 24.84 16.18 -7.71
N GLY A 204 23.71 15.76 -8.27
CA GLY A 204 23.46 14.34 -8.51
C GLY A 204 23.01 14.09 -9.93
N GLY A 205 23.91 14.14 -10.91
CA GLY A 205 23.66 13.72 -12.30
C GLY A 205 22.84 14.69 -13.16
N GLU A 206 23.15 14.72 -14.46
CA GLU A 206 22.29 15.32 -15.48
C GLU A 206 20.84 14.93 -15.22
N VAL A 207 19.94 15.90 -15.39
CA VAL A 207 18.49 15.71 -15.29
C VAL A 207 18.08 14.75 -16.40
N GLY A 208 18.27 13.45 -16.20
CA GLY A 208 17.78 12.43 -17.09
C GLY A 208 16.26 12.43 -16.98
N ASN A 209 15.58 13.23 -17.81
CA ASN A 209 14.13 13.25 -18.06
C ASN A 209 13.26 12.68 -16.91
N VAL A 210 13.46 13.13 -15.68
CA VAL A 210 12.59 12.75 -14.56
C VAL A 210 11.34 13.60 -14.68
N GLY A 211 10.49 13.20 -15.63
CA GLY A 211 9.20 13.78 -15.97
C GLY A 211 9.29 15.26 -16.31
N GLU A 212 9.21 15.61 -17.60
CA GLU A 212 8.73 16.93 -17.97
C GLU A 212 7.54 17.27 -17.07
N GLN A 213 7.63 18.42 -16.39
CA GLN A 213 6.55 18.90 -15.55
C GLN A 213 5.33 19.05 -16.46
N ARG A 214 4.41 18.07 -16.40
CA ARG A 214 3.23 18.07 -17.27
C ARG A 214 2.55 19.43 -17.14
N ASP A 215 2.43 20.14 -18.25
CA ASP A 215 1.77 21.42 -18.25
C ASP A 215 0.26 21.21 -18.17
N TYR A 216 -0.35 21.63 -17.07
CA TYR A 216 -1.79 21.55 -16.85
C TYR A 216 -2.49 22.89 -17.12
N SER A 217 -1.79 23.89 -17.66
CA SER A 217 -2.34 25.21 -17.98
C SER A 217 -3.55 25.13 -18.92
N HIS A 218 -3.53 24.15 -19.82
CA HIS A 218 -4.60 23.88 -20.78
C HIS A 218 -5.82 23.16 -20.19
N VAL A 219 -5.74 22.65 -18.95
CA VAL A 219 -6.85 21.91 -18.33
C VAL A 219 -7.88 22.90 -17.75
N PRO A 220 -9.16 22.84 -18.16
CA PRO A 220 -10.19 23.73 -17.64
C PRO A 220 -10.35 23.62 -16.12
N GLN A 221 -10.54 24.74 -15.43
CA GLN A 221 -10.67 24.78 -13.98
C GLN A 221 -11.86 23.97 -13.45
N TRP A 222 -12.94 23.84 -14.24
CA TRP A 222 -14.10 23.06 -13.84
C TRP A 222 -13.76 21.57 -13.73
N LYS A 223 -12.85 21.03 -14.58
CA LYS A 223 -12.39 19.63 -14.49
C LYS A 223 -11.60 19.39 -13.21
N GLN A 224 -10.71 20.33 -12.85
CA GLN A 224 -9.94 20.28 -11.60
C GLN A 224 -10.85 20.33 -10.36
N ARG A 225 -11.84 21.23 -10.34
CA ARG A 225 -12.77 21.36 -9.22
C ARG A 225 -13.69 20.14 -9.12
N LEU A 226 -14.19 19.66 -10.25
CA LEU A 226 -15.08 18.50 -10.29
C LEU A 226 -14.34 17.22 -9.85
N SER A 227 -13.08 17.01 -10.27
CA SER A 227 -12.30 15.84 -9.81
C SER A 227 -12.13 15.83 -8.29
N LEU A 228 -11.83 16.98 -7.69
CA LEU A 228 -11.73 17.12 -6.24
C LEU A 228 -13.07 16.92 -5.53
N VAL A 229 -14.15 17.54 -6.04
CA VAL A 229 -15.49 17.40 -5.46
C VAL A 229 -15.96 15.96 -5.50
N VAL A 230 -15.74 15.25 -6.61
CA VAL A 230 -16.10 13.83 -6.72
C VAL A 230 -15.29 12.98 -5.76
N LEU A 231 -13.98 13.21 -5.61
CA LEU A 231 -13.18 12.50 -4.63
C LEU A 231 -13.72 12.70 -3.20
N ILE A 232 -13.98 13.95 -2.80
CA ILE A 232 -14.51 14.27 -1.47
C ILE A 232 -15.88 13.61 -1.27
N ALA A 233 -16.78 13.72 -2.25
CA ALA A 233 -18.10 13.10 -2.19
C ALA A 233 -18.01 11.56 -2.10
N THR A 234 -17.10 10.95 -2.86
CA THR A 234 -16.85 9.50 -2.83
C THR A 234 -16.36 9.06 -1.44
N ILE A 235 -15.39 9.78 -0.86
CA ILE A 235 -14.88 9.51 0.49
C ILE A 235 -15.98 9.69 1.54
N LEU A 236 -16.78 10.76 1.46
CA LEU A 236 -17.90 10.98 2.38
C LEU A 236 -18.96 9.86 2.26
N GLY A 237 -19.26 9.41 1.04
CA GLY A 237 -20.13 8.27 0.80
C GLY A 237 -19.60 6.98 1.46
N MET A 238 -18.29 6.74 1.35
CA MET A 238 -17.63 5.60 1.98
C MET A 238 -17.63 5.68 3.52
N ILE A 239 -17.36 6.85 4.09
CA ILE A 239 -17.38 7.07 5.55
C ILE A 239 -18.79 6.83 6.12
N PHE A 240 -19.82 7.26 5.39
CA PHE A 240 -21.21 7.15 5.81
C PHE A 240 -21.94 5.94 5.21
N GLU A 241 -21.21 4.92 4.73
CA GLU A 241 -21.74 3.69 4.13
C GLU A 241 -22.91 3.11 4.94
N LYS A 242 -22.74 2.96 6.27
CA LYS A 242 -23.78 2.39 7.15
C LYS A 242 -25.06 3.23 7.23
N LYS A 243 -24.98 4.55 7.02
CA LYS A 243 -26.14 5.47 7.04
C LYS A 243 -26.81 5.56 5.67
N ILE A 244 -26.01 5.52 4.60
CA ILE A 244 -26.47 5.67 3.23
C ILE A 244 -26.99 4.33 2.67
N GLY A 245 -26.49 3.21 3.18
CA GLY A 245 -26.84 1.86 2.73
C GLY A 245 -26.24 1.47 1.37
N VAL A 246 -25.25 2.24 0.88
CA VAL A 246 -24.57 1.98 -0.39
C VAL A 246 -23.15 1.50 -0.09
N SER A 247 -22.77 0.36 -0.66
CA SER A 247 -21.46 -0.24 -0.40
C SER A 247 -20.29 0.63 -0.89
N LEU A 248 -19.11 0.42 -0.31
CA LEU A 248 -17.88 1.11 -0.70
C LEU A 248 -17.63 1.02 -2.21
N ALA A 249 -17.73 -0.19 -2.80
CA ALA A 249 -17.47 -0.41 -4.21
C ALA A 249 -18.44 0.36 -5.11
N VAL A 250 -19.74 0.33 -4.79
CA VAL A 250 -20.76 1.06 -5.58
C VAL A 250 -20.53 2.57 -5.49
N THR A 251 -20.21 3.08 -4.30
CA THR A 251 -19.86 4.49 -4.10
C THR A 251 -18.66 4.90 -4.98
N GLY A 252 -17.61 4.07 -5.01
CA GLY A 252 -16.47 4.26 -5.89
C GLY A 252 -16.87 4.26 -7.37
N CYS A 253 -17.66 3.28 -7.81
CA CYS A 253 -18.13 3.16 -9.19
C CYS A 253 -18.94 4.38 -9.62
N ILE A 254 -19.81 4.91 -8.76
CA ILE A 254 -20.55 6.14 -9.02
C ILE A 254 -19.57 7.29 -9.25
N GLY A 255 -18.57 7.46 -8.38
CA GLY A 255 -17.53 8.48 -8.55
C GLY A 255 -16.78 8.35 -9.87
N ALA A 256 -16.32 7.14 -10.21
CA ALA A 256 -15.61 6.87 -11.46
C ALA A 256 -16.48 7.17 -12.69
N LEU A 257 -17.75 6.74 -12.68
CA LEU A 257 -18.69 6.99 -13.77
C LEU A 257 -18.98 8.48 -13.95
N VAL A 258 -19.18 9.23 -12.85
CA VAL A 258 -19.38 10.69 -12.91
C VAL A 258 -18.20 11.36 -13.61
N LEU A 259 -16.97 10.94 -13.32
CA LEU A 259 -15.75 11.53 -13.93
C LEU A 259 -15.61 11.22 -15.41
N VAL A 260 -16.00 10.02 -15.85
CA VAL A 260 -15.95 9.64 -17.26
C VAL A 260 -17.09 10.29 -18.05
N VAL A 261 -18.33 10.21 -17.54
CA VAL A 261 -19.52 10.76 -18.21
C VAL A 261 -19.46 12.28 -18.30
N SER A 262 -18.95 12.97 -17.27
CA SER A 262 -18.75 14.42 -17.31
C SER A 262 -17.60 14.86 -18.24
N GLY A 263 -16.80 13.92 -18.77
CA GLY A 263 -15.65 14.23 -19.62
C GLY A 263 -14.46 14.81 -18.87
N VAL A 264 -14.41 14.67 -17.53
CA VAL A 264 -13.21 14.98 -16.75
C VAL A 264 -12.07 14.06 -17.18
N LEU A 265 -12.37 12.76 -17.32
CA LEU A 265 -11.49 11.76 -17.91
C LEU A 265 -12.06 11.24 -19.23
N THR A 266 -11.19 11.04 -20.21
CA THR A 266 -11.52 10.17 -21.35
C THR A 266 -11.46 8.71 -20.91
N GLU A 267 -12.17 7.84 -21.64
CA GLU A 267 -12.13 6.39 -21.43
C GLU A 267 -10.68 5.84 -21.44
N LYS A 268 -9.86 6.29 -22.39
CA LYS A 268 -8.43 5.90 -22.48
C LYS A 268 -7.65 6.33 -21.23
N GLN A 269 -7.88 7.53 -20.71
CA GLN A 269 -7.23 7.97 -19.47
C GLN A 269 -7.72 7.16 -18.26
N ALA A 270 -9.02 6.85 -18.20
CA ALA A 270 -9.57 6.00 -17.16
C ALA A 270 -8.91 4.61 -17.17
N TYR A 271 -8.78 3.96 -18.33
CA TYR A 271 -8.08 2.68 -18.44
C TYR A 271 -6.61 2.77 -18.07
N LYS A 272 -5.92 3.84 -18.49
CA LYS A 272 -4.51 4.06 -18.14
C LYS A 272 -4.30 4.28 -16.64
N ALA A 273 -5.30 4.81 -15.93
CA ALA A 273 -5.23 5.01 -14.50
C ALA A 273 -5.32 3.69 -13.70
N ILE A 274 -5.90 2.63 -14.29
CA ILE A 274 -6.09 1.34 -13.63
C ILE A 274 -4.76 0.58 -13.53
N ASP A 275 -4.34 0.28 -12.30
CA ASP A 275 -3.21 -0.61 -12.06
C ASP A 275 -3.63 -2.08 -12.26
N SER A 276 -3.38 -2.57 -13.47
CA SER A 276 -3.66 -3.96 -13.85
C SER A 276 -2.87 -4.95 -13.00
N GLN A 277 -1.64 -4.62 -12.61
CA GLN A 277 -0.80 -5.52 -11.81
C GLN A 277 -1.46 -5.80 -10.46
N THR A 278 -1.95 -4.76 -9.77
CA THR A 278 -2.66 -4.93 -8.49
C THR A 278 -3.89 -5.83 -8.64
N ILE A 279 -4.67 -5.67 -9.71
CA ILE A 279 -5.88 -6.49 -9.96
C ILE A 279 -5.53 -7.98 -10.11
N PHE A 280 -4.55 -8.29 -10.97
CA PHE A 280 -4.15 -9.68 -11.24
C PHE A 280 -3.44 -10.33 -10.05
N ILE A 281 -2.66 -9.57 -9.27
CA ILE A 281 -2.11 -10.07 -8.00
C ILE A 281 -3.27 -10.43 -7.06
N PHE A 282 -4.19 -9.50 -6.82
CA PHE A 282 -5.31 -9.68 -5.90
C PHE A 282 -6.16 -10.91 -6.27
N GLY A 283 -6.61 -10.98 -7.52
CA GLY A 283 -7.44 -12.08 -8.03
C GLY A 283 -6.73 -13.43 -7.91
N GLY A 284 -5.45 -13.52 -8.29
CA GLY A 284 -4.69 -14.75 -8.20
C GLY A 284 -4.37 -15.18 -6.76
N THR A 285 -4.08 -14.24 -5.86
CA THR A 285 -3.80 -14.57 -4.45
C THR A 285 -5.04 -15.00 -3.67
N LEU A 286 -6.22 -14.51 -4.04
CA LEU A 286 -7.48 -15.02 -3.47
C LEU A 286 -7.73 -16.48 -3.88
N ALA A 287 -7.31 -16.89 -5.08
CA ALA A 287 -7.37 -18.30 -5.47
C ALA A 287 -6.46 -19.16 -4.56
N LEU A 288 -5.22 -18.70 -4.32
CA LEU A 288 -4.30 -19.39 -3.40
C LEU A 288 -4.88 -19.44 -1.97
N ALA A 289 -5.47 -18.34 -1.49
CA ALA A 289 -6.14 -18.30 -0.20
C ALA A 289 -7.26 -19.34 -0.10
N LYS A 290 -8.09 -19.44 -1.14
CA LYS A 290 -9.19 -20.41 -1.19
C LYS A 290 -8.68 -21.85 -1.22
N ALA A 291 -7.59 -22.10 -1.94
CA ALA A 291 -6.95 -23.42 -1.97
C ALA A 291 -6.40 -23.82 -0.59
N LEU A 292 -5.76 -22.89 0.14
CA LEU A 292 -5.26 -23.14 1.49
C LEU A 292 -6.38 -23.50 2.48
N GLU A 293 -7.52 -22.83 2.37
CA GLU A 293 -8.72 -23.11 3.17
C GLU A 293 -9.32 -24.48 2.81
N MET A 294 -9.61 -24.73 1.53
CA MET A 294 -10.33 -25.93 1.09
C MET A 294 -9.52 -27.22 1.26
N THR A 295 -8.20 -27.17 1.13
CA THR A 295 -7.34 -28.34 1.26
C THR A 295 -6.90 -28.61 2.69
N GLY A 296 -7.17 -27.70 3.63
CA GLY A 296 -6.63 -27.75 4.98
C GLY A 296 -5.12 -27.44 5.08
N ALA A 297 -4.46 -27.08 3.97
CA ALA A 297 -3.05 -26.70 3.96
C ALA A 297 -2.77 -25.50 4.88
N GLY A 298 -3.71 -24.56 5.00
CA GLY A 298 -3.60 -23.45 5.94
C GLY A 298 -3.43 -23.90 7.39
N LYS A 299 -4.14 -24.95 7.81
CA LYS A 299 -4.02 -25.51 9.16
C LYS A 299 -2.65 -26.12 9.40
N LEU A 300 -2.07 -26.84 8.43
CA LEU A 300 -0.70 -27.37 8.54
C LEU A 300 0.34 -26.26 8.68
N VAL A 301 0.19 -25.16 7.94
CA VAL A 301 1.06 -23.99 8.08
C VAL A 301 0.93 -23.39 9.48
N ALA A 302 -0.30 -23.25 9.99
CA ALA A 302 -0.56 -22.77 11.34
C ALA A 302 0.08 -23.68 12.40
N ASP A 303 -0.15 -24.99 12.33
CA ASP A 303 0.38 -25.97 13.28
C ASP A 303 1.92 -25.96 13.30
N HIS A 304 2.57 -25.81 12.14
CA HIS A 304 4.02 -25.70 12.05
C HIS A 304 4.55 -24.42 12.70
N VAL A 305 3.90 -23.28 12.44
CA VAL A 305 4.28 -21.99 13.04
C VAL A 305 4.08 -22.02 14.57
N ILE A 306 2.95 -22.57 15.04
CA ILE A 306 2.67 -22.75 16.47
C ILE A 306 3.73 -23.67 17.10
N GLY A 307 4.11 -24.75 16.42
CA GLY A 307 5.18 -25.65 16.85
C GLY A 307 6.54 -24.97 17.01
N MET A 308 6.88 -24.03 16.11
CA MET A 308 8.13 -23.27 16.18
C MET A 308 8.12 -22.19 17.28
N LEU A 309 6.98 -21.55 17.51
CA LEU A 309 6.83 -20.52 18.55
C LEU A 309 6.71 -21.16 19.96
N GLY A 310 6.13 -22.36 20.04
CA GLY A 310 5.84 -23.10 21.27
C GLY A 310 4.36 -23.08 21.64
N GLN A 311 3.83 -24.16 22.24
CA GLN A 311 2.39 -24.23 22.57
C GLN A 311 1.91 -23.24 23.64
N ASN A 312 2.84 -22.60 24.37
CA ASN A 312 2.56 -21.56 25.36
C ASN A 312 2.96 -20.15 24.89
N SER A 313 3.18 -19.92 23.58
CA SER A 313 3.52 -18.59 23.11
C SER A 313 2.41 -17.61 23.40
N SER A 314 2.75 -16.50 24.07
CA SER A 314 1.83 -15.38 24.20
C SER A 314 1.38 -14.93 22.81
N PRO A 315 0.08 -14.65 22.57
CA PRO A 315 -0.40 -14.09 21.31
C PRO A 315 0.38 -12.85 20.85
N PHE A 316 1.00 -12.13 21.79
CA PHE A 316 1.92 -11.03 21.51
C PHE A 316 3.19 -11.47 20.73
N MET A 317 3.74 -12.66 21.01
CA MET A 317 4.88 -13.19 20.24
C MET A 317 4.49 -13.49 18.80
N LEU A 318 3.27 -13.98 18.56
CA LEU A 318 2.75 -14.15 17.21
C LEU A 318 2.67 -12.80 16.49
N LEU A 319 2.13 -11.77 17.16
CA LEU A 319 2.06 -10.42 16.60
C LEU A 319 3.44 -9.95 16.15
N ILE A 320 4.45 -10.09 17.01
CA ILE A 320 5.83 -9.70 16.73
C ILE A 320 6.36 -10.50 15.54
N ALA A 321 6.16 -11.81 15.53
CA ALA A 321 6.67 -12.69 14.47
C ALA A 321 6.07 -12.33 13.11
N VAL A 322 4.74 -12.19 13.03
CA VAL A 322 4.03 -11.85 11.79
C VAL A 322 4.38 -10.43 11.33
N PHE A 323 4.44 -9.47 12.25
CA PHE A 323 4.86 -8.11 11.94
C PHE A 323 6.29 -8.07 11.41
N ALA A 324 7.24 -8.69 12.12
CA ALA A 324 8.65 -8.73 11.74
C ALA A 324 8.85 -9.44 10.39
N LEU A 325 8.17 -10.57 10.17
CA LEU A 325 8.18 -11.25 8.88
C LEU A 325 7.69 -10.33 7.76
N SER A 326 6.58 -9.60 7.99
CA SER A 326 6.02 -8.67 7.01
C SER A 326 6.99 -7.52 6.70
N VAL A 327 7.64 -6.97 7.72
CA VAL A 327 8.69 -5.93 7.56
C VAL A 327 9.86 -6.45 6.76
N VAL A 328 10.35 -7.66 7.05
CA VAL A 328 11.47 -8.24 6.32
C VAL A 328 11.09 -8.45 4.86
N MET A 329 9.97 -9.11 4.60
CA MET A 329 9.54 -9.44 3.24
C MET A 329 9.29 -8.21 2.38
N THR A 330 8.64 -7.17 2.91
CA THR A 330 8.32 -5.96 2.14
C THR A 330 9.55 -5.14 1.74
N ASN A 331 10.72 -5.41 2.34
CA ASN A 331 11.96 -4.79 1.91
C ASN A 331 12.68 -5.58 0.80
N PHE A 332 12.17 -6.75 0.42
CA PHE A 332 12.69 -7.56 -0.69
C PHE A 332 11.72 -7.72 -1.86
N MET A 333 10.43 -7.47 -1.65
CA MET A 333 9.39 -7.48 -2.68
C MET A 333 8.38 -6.35 -2.44
N SER A 334 7.51 -6.06 -3.41
CA SER A 334 6.52 -5.00 -3.26
C SER A 334 5.59 -5.15 -2.03
N ASN A 335 5.13 -4.04 -1.47
CA ASN A 335 4.11 -4.04 -0.39
C ASN A 335 2.90 -4.92 -0.73
N THR A 336 2.37 -4.75 -1.95
CA THR A 336 1.20 -5.49 -2.42
C THR A 336 1.47 -6.99 -2.47
N ALA A 337 2.62 -7.44 -3.00
CA ALA A 337 2.98 -8.85 -3.04
C ALA A 337 3.17 -9.45 -1.65
N THR A 338 3.82 -8.70 -0.75
CA THR A 338 4.04 -9.12 0.64
C THR A 338 2.71 -9.37 1.33
N THR A 339 1.78 -8.42 1.27
CA THR A 339 0.46 -8.58 1.89
C THR A 339 -0.35 -9.67 1.21
N ALA A 340 -0.34 -9.75 -0.13
CA ALA A 340 -1.08 -10.77 -0.87
C ALA A 340 -0.66 -12.20 -0.52
N LEU A 341 0.63 -12.39 -0.23
CA LEU A 341 1.19 -13.65 0.23
C LEU A 341 0.88 -13.92 1.71
N LEU A 342 1.12 -12.94 2.58
CA LEU A 342 1.08 -13.15 4.02
C LEU A 342 -0.34 -13.17 4.58
N VAL A 343 -1.30 -12.45 4.00
CA VAL A 343 -2.67 -12.40 4.51
C VAL A 343 -3.33 -13.78 4.63
N PRO A 344 -3.30 -14.66 3.60
CA PRO A 344 -3.88 -16.00 3.72
C PRO A 344 -3.19 -16.87 4.78
N VAL A 345 -1.87 -16.73 4.91
CA VAL A 345 -1.07 -17.44 5.91
C VAL A 345 -1.39 -16.94 7.32
N SER A 346 -1.39 -15.62 7.51
CA SER A 346 -1.75 -14.94 8.75
C SER A 346 -3.16 -15.30 9.23
N LEU A 347 -4.13 -15.36 8.30
CA LEU A 347 -5.51 -15.76 8.62
C LEU A 347 -5.58 -17.20 9.11
N SER A 348 -4.84 -18.10 8.45
CA SER A 348 -4.77 -19.51 8.84
C SER A 348 -4.15 -19.67 10.23
N ILE A 349 -3.08 -18.92 10.52
CA ILE A 349 -2.44 -18.92 11.84
C ILE A 349 -3.37 -18.36 12.92
N ALA A 350 -4.07 -17.25 12.63
CA ALA A 350 -5.03 -16.67 13.56
C ALA A 350 -6.14 -17.67 13.93
N ALA A 351 -6.68 -18.36 12.93
CA ALA A 351 -7.69 -19.41 13.14
C ALA A 351 -7.16 -20.59 13.96
N GLY A 352 -5.93 -21.05 13.69
CA GLY A 352 -5.31 -22.15 14.44
C GLY A 352 -5.04 -21.83 15.91
N MET A 353 -4.81 -20.55 16.23
CA MET A 353 -4.53 -20.08 17.60
C MET A 353 -5.76 -19.53 18.34
N GLY A 354 -6.92 -19.46 17.69
CA GLY A 354 -8.10 -18.79 18.26
C GLY A 354 -7.87 -17.30 18.55
N ALA A 355 -6.98 -16.67 17.79
CA ALA A 355 -6.67 -15.24 17.88
C ALA A 355 -7.64 -14.42 17.01
N ASP A 356 -7.94 -13.17 17.42
CA ASP A 356 -8.70 -12.26 16.57
C ASP A 356 -7.97 -12.04 15.22
N PRO A 357 -8.57 -12.43 14.08
CA PRO A 357 -7.97 -12.25 12.77
C PRO A 357 -7.72 -10.78 12.44
N ARG A 358 -8.49 -9.83 13.01
CA ARG A 358 -8.23 -8.39 12.83
C ARG A 358 -6.86 -7.98 13.35
N ALA A 359 -6.46 -8.47 14.53
CA ALA A 359 -5.18 -8.13 15.14
C ALA A 359 -4.01 -8.63 14.28
N VAL A 360 -4.09 -9.88 13.84
CA VAL A 360 -3.04 -10.49 13.01
C VAL A 360 -2.95 -9.83 11.65
N LEU A 361 -4.09 -9.61 10.97
CA LEU A 361 -4.10 -8.96 9.65
C LEU A 361 -3.65 -7.50 9.71
N MET A 362 -4.01 -6.76 10.77
CA MET A 362 -3.51 -5.40 10.97
C MET A 362 -1.99 -5.39 11.15
N ALA A 363 -1.44 -6.32 11.93
CA ALA A 363 0.00 -6.47 12.07
C ALA A 363 0.69 -6.81 10.73
N THR A 364 0.10 -7.70 9.93
CA THR A 364 0.60 -8.08 8.60
C THR A 364 0.65 -6.89 7.65
N VAL A 365 -0.43 -6.10 7.58
CA VAL A 365 -0.54 -4.98 6.64
C VAL A 365 0.36 -3.81 7.06
N ILE A 366 0.36 -3.43 8.34
CA ILE A 366 1.20 -2.34 8.83
C ILE A 366 2.68 -2.71 8.71
N GLY A 367 3.06 -3.94 9.08
CA GLY A 367 4.43 -4.43 8.89
C GLY A 367 4.82 -4.48 7.41
N GLY A 368 3.91 -4.98 6.55
CA GLY A 368 4.08 -5.05 5.10
C GLY A 368 4.12 -3.69 4.39
N SER A 369 3.82 -2.60 5.10
CA SER A 369 3.93 -1.24 4.57
C SER A 369 5.26 -0.56 4.91
N CYS A 370 6.09 -1.16 5.76
CA CYS A 370 7.36 -0.61 6.23
C CYS A 370 8.54 -0.86 5.25
N ALA A 371 8.32 -0.63 3.96
CA ALA A 371 9.32 -0.75 2.89
C ALA A 371 10.25 0.47 2.81
N TYR A 372 11.10 0.64 3.83
CA TYR A 372 11.97 1.82 3.95
C TYR A 372 13.46 1.50 3.73
N ALA A 373 13.90 0.27 3.98
CA ALA A 373 15.32 -0.08 3.97
C ALA A 373 15.89 -0.33 2.56
N THR A 374 15.03 -0.56 1.57
CA THR A 374 15.46 -0.77 0.18
C THR A 374 14.60 0.05 -0.81
N PRO A 375 15.13 0.34 -2.01
CA PRO A 375 14.34 0.99 -3.04
C PRO A 375 13.35 0.05 -3.75
N ILE A 376 13.47 -1.27 -3.54
CA ILE A 376 12.69 -2.29 -4.27
C ILE A 376 11.26 -2.38 -3.74
N GLY A 377 11.07 -2.26 -2.43
CA GLY A 377 9.79 -2.56 -1.78
C GLY A 377 8.61 -1.67 -2.22
N MET A 378 8.88 -0.52 -2.84
CA MET A 378 7.84 0.35 -3.38
C MET A 378 8.29 1.01 -4.70
N PRO A 379 7.45 1.01 -5.77
CA PRO A 379 7.81 1.64 -7.04
C PRO A 379 8.22 3.12 -6.93
N ALA A 380 7.62 3.88 -6.01
CA ALA A 380 8.02 5.27 -5.79
C ALA A 380 9.47 5.40 -5.31
N ASN A 381 9.96 4.47 -4.46
CA ASN A 381 11.34 4.48 -4.01
C ASN A 381 12.31 4.32 -5.20
N MET A 382 11.95 3.49 -6.19
CA MET A 382 12.73 3.39 -7.44
C MET A 382 12.72 4.70 -8.23
N MET A 383 11.60 5.42 -8.28
CA MET A 383 11.52 6.71 -8.97
C MET A 383 12.49 7.74 -8.37
N VAL A 384 12.57 7.83 -7.05
CA VAL A 384 13.49 8.75 -6.38
C VAL A 384 14.91 8.23 -6.25
N LEU A 385 15.17 6.92 -6.35
CA LEU A 385 16.53 6.38 -6.40
C LEU A 385 17.37 7.09 -7.46
N SER A 386 16.82 7.20 -8.68
CA SER A 386 17.44 7.95 -9.78
C SER A 386 17.32 9.46 -9.57
N ALA A 387 16.12 9.98 -9.30
CA ALA A 387 15.88 11.43 -9.24
C ALA A 387 16.61 12.15 -8.10
N GLY A 388 16.86 11.46 -6.99
CA GLY A 388 17.59 11.94 -5.83
C GLY A 388 19.07 11.59 -5.82
N GLY A 389 19.54 10.77 -6.77
CA GLY A 389 20.93 10.28 -6.80
C GLY A 389 21.29 9.46 -5.54
N TYR A 390 20.36 8.63 -5.06
CA TYR A 390 20.56 7.79 -3.88
C TYR A 390 21.27 6.49 -4.24
N LYS A 391 21.96 5.91 -3.26
CA LYS A 391 22.44 4.52 -3.28
C LYS A 391 21.54 3.65 -2.41
N PHE A 392 21.59 2.33 -2.60
CA PHE A 392 20.90 1.37 -1.74
C PHE A 392 21.22 1.55 -0.24
N VAL A 393 22.48 1.88 0.06
CA VAL A 393 22.94 2.13 1.44
C VAL A 393 22.26 3.36 2.07
N ASP A 394 21.88 4.37 1.28
CA ASP A 394 21.20 5.56 1.79
C ASP A 394 19.79 5.20 2.29
N TYR A 395 19.10 4.31 1.58
CA TYR A 395 17.83 3.73 2.03
C TYR A 395 17.99 2.94 3.33
N ALA A 396 19.02 2.09 3.44
CA ALA A 396 19.25 1.36 4.68
C ALA A 396 19.52 2.31 5.86
N LYS A 397 20.34 3.36 5.66
CA LYS A 397 20.71 4.33 6.70
C LYS A 397 19.52 5.15 7.22
N ALA A 398 18.65 5.63 6.35
CA ALA A 398 17.47 6.41 6.74
C ALA A 398 16.26 5.52 7.08
N GLY A 399 16.15 4.37 6.42
CA GLY A 399 15.00 3.49 6.50
C GLY A 399 15.02 2.56 7.71
N ILE A 400 16.15 1.91 8.03
CA ILE A 400 16.21 0.97 9.17
C ILE A 400 15.84 1.65 10.49
N PRO A 401 16.36 2.85 10.83
CA PRO A 401 15.93 3.53 12.05
C PRO A 401 14.43 3.89 12.03
N LEU A 402 13.88 4.27 10.87
CA LEU A 402 12.45 4.53 10.74
C LEU A 402 11.61 3.25 10.88
N ILE A 403 12.10 2.11 10.40
CA ILE A 403 11.49 0.80 10.65
C ILE A 403 11.45 0.54 12.15
N ILE A 404 12.56 0.77 12.88
CA ILE A 404 12.58 0.58 14.35
C ILE A 404 11.54 1.47 15.04
N VAL A 405 11.47 2.76 14.67
CA VAL A 405 10.45 3.69 15.19
C VAL A 405 9.03 3.17 14.89
N SER A 406 8.78 2.75 13.64
CA SER A 406 7.50 2.21 13.19
C SER A 406 7.12 0.93 13.93
N THR A 407 8.08 0.04 14.15
CA THR A 407 7.91 -1.20 14.92
C THR A 407 7.57 -0.89 16.37
N ILE A 408 8.29 0.02 17.04
CA ILE A 408 8.00 0.38 18.44
C ILE A 408 6.58 0.93 18.56
N VAL A 409 6.20 1.89 17.71
CA VAL A 409 4.85 2.47 17.70
C VAL A 409 3.80 1.39 17.45
N SER A 410 4.02 0.52 16.46
CA SER A 410 3.08 -0.54 16.10
C SER A 410 2.93 -1.58 17.21
N LEU A 411 4.03 -2.06 17.80
CA LEU A 411 3.99 -3.09 18.84
C LEU A 411 3.39 -2.59 20.16
N ILE A 412 3.41 -1.27 20.41
CA ILE A 412 2.70 -0.66 21.54
C ILE A 412 1.21 -0.55 21.23
N LEU A 413 0.85 -0.04 20.04
CA LEU A 413 -0.55 0.28 19.73
C LEU A 413 -1.38 -0.93 19.31
N LEU A 414 -0.80 -1.88 18.57
CA LEU A 414 -1.51 -3.05 18.05
C LEU A 414 -2.19 -3.87 19.16
N PRO A 415 -1.52 -4.28 20.25
CA PRO A 415 -2.17 -5.07 21.30
C PRO A 415 -3.24 -4.28 22.07
N ILE A 416 -3.11 -2.95 22.16
CA ILE A 416 -4.06 -2.08 22.87
C ILE A 416 -5.33 -1.88 22.04
N LEU A 417 -5.17 -1.65 20.74
CA LEU A 417 -6.27 -1.33 19.84
C LEU A 417 -6.94 -2.58 19.23
N PHE A 418 -6.20 -3.67 19.11
CA PHE A 418 -6.62 -4.94 18.54
C PHE A 418 -6.22 -6.09 19.48
N PRO A 419 -6.92 -6.26 20.62
CA PRO A 419 -6.62 -7.33 21.57
C PRO A 419 -6.85 -8.70 20.93
N PHE A 420 -5.99 -9.66 21.27
CA PHE A 420 -6.00 -11.01 20.68
C PHE A 420 -7.19 -11.87 21.08
N HIS A 421 -7.71 -11.66 22.29
CA HIS A 421 -8.89 -12.31 22.82
C HIS A 421 -9.84 -11.20 23.31
N PRO A 422 -10.68 -10.66 22.42
CA PRO A 422 -11.66 -9.62 22.77
C PRO A 422 -12.81 -10.13 23.65
#